data_AF-A0A7J4TMK8-F1
#
_entry.id   AF-A0A7J4TMK8-F1
#
_cell.length_a   1.000
_cell.length_b   1.000
_cell.length_c   1.000
_cell.angle_alpha   90.00
_cell.angle_beta   90.00
_cell.angle_gamma   90.00
#
_symmetry.space_group_name_H-M   'P 1'
#
loop_
_entity.id
_entity.type
_entity.pdbx_description
1 polymer ?
#
loop_
_entity_poly.entity_id
_entity_poly.type
_entity_poly.pdbx_seq_one_letter_code
_entity_poly.pdbx_strand_id
1 'polypeptide(L)'
;MWIQTPPGDLNSLLSELGLKSKLITVTKYWGGTRNAIKLLGTFIKHKVDHFPDRNDPSTDYLSHMSPFLHFGQISPLHIALEVLKTKSPGKSAYLKELIIRRELSVNLIIV
;
A
#
# COMPACT_ATOMS: atom_id res chain seq x y z
N MET A 1 9.20 -12.63 33.33
CA MET A 1 8.86 -11.20 33.17
C MET A 1 9.38 -10.77 31.80
N TRP A 2 8.59 -11.00 30.74
CA TRP A 2 8.95 -10.61 29.39
C TRP A 2 8.32 -9.23 29.14
N ILE A 3 9.15 -8.21 28.96
CA ILE A 3 8.67 -6.86 28.68
C ILE A 3 8.08 -6.89 27.26
N GLN A 4 6.75 -6.78 27.19
CA GLN A 4 6.04 -6.37 26.00
C GLN A 4 6.39 -4.89 25.73
N THR A 5 7.52 -4.61 25.07
CA THR A 5 7.65 -3.31 24.40
C THR A 5 6.86 -3.37 23.09
N PRO A 6 5.85 -2.51 22.89
CA PRO A 6 5.23 -2.39 21.58
C PRO A 6 6.31 -2.00 20.57
N PRO A 7 6.24 -2.43 19.30
CA PRO A 7 7.17 -1.94 18.29
C PRO A 7 6.87 -0.45 18.09
N GLY A 8 7.72 0.42 18.64
CA GLY A 8 7.75 1.83 18.26
C GLY A 8 7.37 2.84 19.32
N ASP A 9 8.09 2.88 20.44
CA ASP A 9 8.32 4.18 21.06
C ASP A 9 9.55 4.82 20.42
N LEU A 10 9.34 5.41 19.24
CA LEU A 10 10.41 6.06 18.46
C LEU A 10 11.09 7.15 19.30
N ASN A 11 10.37 7.81 20.20
CA ASN A 11 10.89 8.87 21.03
C ASN A 11 11.86 8.34 22.10
N SER A 12 11.57 7.18 22.69
CA SER A 12 12.49 6.56 23.66
C SER A 12 13.80 6.18 22.98
N LEU A 13 13.73 5.61 21.78
CA LEU A 13 14.89 5.18 21.00
C LEU A 13 15.72 6.38 20.50
N LEU A 14 15.07 7.47 20.09
CA LEU A 14 15.75 8.73 19.73
C LEU A 14 16.45 9.37 20.92
N SER A 15 15.86 9.27 22.11
CA SER A 15 16.48 9.76 23.35
C SER A 15 17.70 8.95 23.77
N GLU A 16 17.66 7.62 23.60
CA GLU A 16 18.81 6.73 23.82
C GLU A 16 19.96 7.01 22.84
N LEU A 17 19.64 7.36 21.60
CA LEU A 17 20.61 7.74 20.56
C LEU A 17 21.17 9.17 20.73
N GLY A 18 20.75 9.91 21.76
CA GLY A 18 21.20 11.29 22.01
C GLY A 18 20.77 12.31 20.96
N LEU A 19 19.81 11.95 20.09
CA LEU A 19 19.33 12.81 19.02
C LEU A 19 18.23 13.73 19.55
N LYS A 20 18.49 15.04 19.61
CA LYS A 20 17.46 16.06 19.87
C LYS A 20 16.65 16.29 18.59
N SER A 21 15.67 15.44 18.34
CA SER A 21 14.94 15.42 17.06
C SER A 21 13.85 16.48 16.99
N LYS A 22 14.12 17.59 16.30
CA LYS A 22 13.09 18.29 15.52
C LYS A 22 13.11 17.72 14.10
N LEU A 23 12.76 16.45 13.97
CA LEU A 23 12.72 15.77 12.67
C LEU A 23 11.36 16.04 12.02
N ILE A 24 11.37 16.41 10.75
CA ILE A 24 10.14 16.50 9.94
C ILE A 24 9.75 15.07 9.57
N THR A 25 8.78 14.52 10.28
CA THR A 25 8.25 13.19 9.99
C THR A 25 7.38 13.25 8.75
N VAL A 26 7.56 12.27 7.85
CA VAL A 26 6.61 12.08 6.75
C VAL A 26 5.30 11.55 7.33
N THR A 27 4.28 12.41 7.39
CA THR A 27 2.96 12.05 7.96
C THR A 27 2.04 11.36 6.95
N LYS A 28 2.37 11.44 5.65
CA LYS A 28 1.47 11.06 4.55
C LYS A 28 1.29 9.55 4.39
N TYR A 29 2.31 8.74 4.68
CA TYR A 29 2.28 7.30 4.48
C TYR A 29 2.63 6.57 5.77
N TRP A 30 1.65 5.90 6.35
CA TRP A 30 1.86 4.98 7.46
C TRP A 30 1.91 3.55 6.95
N GLY A 31 2.98 2.83 7.28
CA GLY A 31 3.11 1.43 6.89
C GLY A 31 2.15 0.51 7.65
N GLY A 32 2.23 -0.77 7.32
CA GLY A 32 1.60 -1.86 8.07
C GLY A 32 0.34 -2.41 7.40
N THR A 33 0.11 -3.70 7.62
CA THR A 33 -0.99 -4.47 7.01
C THR A 33 -2.36 -3.87 7.30
N ARG A 34 -2.61 -3.39 8.52
CA ARG A 34 -3.90 -2.76 8.87
C ARG A 34 -4.17 -1.51 8.03
N ASN A 35 -3.16 -0.67 7.81
CA ASN A 35 -3.31 0.52 6.99
C ASN A 35 -3.49 0.16 5.51
N ALA A 36 -2.75 -0.85 5.03
CA ALA A 36 -2.91 -1.39 3.67
C ALA A 36 -4.36 -1.83 3.40
N ILE A 37 -4.94 -2.63 4.31
CA ILE A 37 -6.31 -3.13 4.19
C ILE A 37 -7.31 -1.97 4.21
N LYS A 38 -7.12 -0.99 5.09
CA LYS A 38 -7.97 0.21 5.16
C LYS A 38 -7.96 1.00 3.86
N LEU A 39 -6.76 1.28 3.32
CA LEU A 39 -6.58 2.00 2.06
C LEU A 39 -7.16 1.22 0.87
N LEU A 40 -6.98 -0.10 0.84
CA LEU A 40 -7.59 -0.96 -0.17
C LEU A 40 -9.12 -0.87 -0.15
N GLY A 41 -9.74 -0.90 1.04
CA GLY A 41 -11.18 -0.72 1.18
C GLY A 41 -11.67 0.63 0.66
N THR A 42 -10.95 1.72 0.97
CA THR A 42 -11.25 3.05 0.43
C THR A 42 -11.12 3.09 -1.10
N PHE A 43 -10.08 2.48 -1.65
CA PHE A 43 -9.87 2.39 -3.10
C PHE A 43 -11.01 1.63 -3.79
N ILE A 44 -11.36 0.45 -3.28
CA ILE A 44 -12.46 -0.38 -3.81
C ILE A 44 -13.80 0.35 -3.74
N LYS A 45 -14.04 1.12 -2.68
CA LYS A 45 -15.32 1.81 -2.50
C LYS A 45 -15.47 3.06 -3.36
N HIS A 46 -14.38 3.78 -3.64
CA HIS A 46 -14.47 5.15 -4.15
C HIS A 46 -13.69 5.42 -5.45
N LYS A 47 -12.72 4.58 -5.80
CA LYS A 47 -11.72 4.91 -6.84
C LYS A 47 -11.63 3.86 -7.94
N VAL A 48 -11.92 2.61 -7.63
CA VAL A 48 -11.74 1.49 -8.57
C VAL A 48 -12.52 1.67 -9.88
N ASP A 49 -13.69 2.31 -9.84
CA ASP A 49 -14.53 2.57 -11.03
C ASP A 49 -13.83 3.48 -12.04
N HIS A 50 -13.10 4.47 -11.54
CA HIS A 50 -12.35 5.46 -12.33
C HIS A 50 -10.88 5.07 -12.52
N PHE A 51 -10.49 3.88 -12.07
CA PHE A 51 -9.12 3.42 -12.22
C PHE A 51 -8.61 3.45 -13.67
N PRO A 52 -9.39 3.18 -14.74
CA PRO A 52 -8.90 3.33 -16.11
C PRO A 52 -8.28 4.71 -16.41
N ASP A 53 -8.79 5.77 -15.79
CA ASP A 53 -8.39 7.16 -15.98
C ASP A 53 -7.19 7.57 -15.10
N ARG A 54 -6.52 6.61 -14.44
CA ARG A 54 -5.40 6.86 -13.50
C ARG A 54 -4.21 7.64 -14.06
N ASN A 55 -4.16 7.86 -15.37
CA ASN A 55 -3.08 8.57 -16.04
C ASN A 55 -3.22 10.10 -15.91
N ASP A 56 -4.38 10.61 -15.49
CA ASP A 56 -4.58 12.03 -15.25
C ASP A 56 -4.03 12.42 -13.85
N PRO A 57 -2.92 13.18 -13.77
CA PRO A 57 -2.31 13.57 -12.50
C PRO A 57 -3.16 14.56 -11.69
N SER A 58 -4.18 15.17 -12.28
CA SER A 58 -5.16 16.01 -11.56
C SER A 58 -6.17 15.19 -10.75
N THR A 59 -6.23 13.88 -11.00
CA THR A 59 -7.15 12.95 -10.34
C THR A 59 -6.41 11.96 -9.44
N ASP A 60 -7.03 11.57 -8.32
CA ASP A 60 -6.45 10.60 -7.39
C ASP A 60 -7.18 9.25 -7.47
N TYR A 61 -7.11 8.60 -8.64
CA TYR A 61 -7.69 7.28 -8.87
C TYR A 61 -6.72 6.11 -8.61
N LEU A 62 -5.51 6.39 -8.15
CA LEU A 62 -4.54 5.35 -7.78
C LEU A 62 -4.92 4.67 -6.46
N SER A 63 -4.56 3.38 -6.37
CA SER A 63 -4.77 2.58 -5.15
C SER A 63 -3.75 2.84 -4.04
N HIS A 64 -2.60 3.44 -4.39
CA HIS A 64 -1.45 3.64 -3.48
C HIS A 64 -0.94 2.35 -2.83
N MET A 65 -1.18 1.18 -3.45
CA MET A 65 -0.79 -0.12 -2.93
C MET A 65 0.68 -0.50 -3.17
N SER A 66 1.39 0.22 -4.03
CA SER A 66 2.77 -0.13 -4.40
C SER A 66 3.74 -0.21 -3.21
N PRO A 67 3.73 0.68 -2.20
CA PRO A 67 4.65 0.55 -1.07
C PRO A 67 4.32 -0.68 -0.21
N PHE A 68 3.04 -0.97 -0.01
CA PHE A 68 2.59 -2.11 0.79
C PHE A 68 2.92 -3.44 0.10
N LEU A 69 2.80 -3.49 -1.22
CA LEU A 69 3.18 -4.64 -2.04
C LEU A 69 4.70 -4.85 -2.04
N HIS A 70 5.48 -3.77 -2.14
CA HIS A 70 6.94 -3.83 -2.16
C HIS A 70 7.50 -4.41 -0.86
N PHE A 71 6.96 -4.01 0.29
CA PHE A 71 7.40 -4.50 1.61
C PHE A 71 6.65 -5.76 2.09
N GLY A 72 5.82 -6.38 1.25
CA GLY A 72 5.07 -7.60 1.62
C GLY A 72 4.04 -7.40 2.73
N GLN A 73 3.63 -6.16 3.00
CA GLN A 73 2.65 -5.83 4.04
C GLN A 73 1.22 -6.26 3.66
N ILE A 74 0.98 -6.51 2.39
CA ILE A 74 -0.27 -7.05 1.85
C ILE A 74 0.02 -8.00 0.67
N SER A 75 -0.75 -9.07 0.58
CA SER A 75 -0.61 -10.06 -0.51
C SER A 75 -1.28 -9.56 -1.80
N PRO A 76 -0.62 -9.67 -2.98
CA PRO A 76 -1.27 -9.41 -4.27
C PRO A 76 -2.52 -10.26 -4.50
N LEU A 77 -2.49 -11.52 -4.06
CA LEU A 77 -3.63 -12.43 -4.17
C LEU A 77 -4.82 -11.93 -3.35
N HIS A 78 -4.57 -11.44 -2.13
CA HIS A 78 -5.61 -10.87 -1.28
C HIS A 78 -6.28 -9.68 -1.96
N ILE A 79 -5.48 -8.76 -2.52
CA ILE A 79 -5.99 -7.61 -3.28
C ILE A 79 -6.83 -8.08 -4.48
N ALA A 80 -6.34 -9.05 -5.25
CA ALA A 80 -7.06 -9.56 -6.42
C ALA A 80 -8.42 -10.15 -6.04
N LEU A 81 -8.48 -10.96 -4.98
CA LEU A 81 -9.73 -11.54 -4.48
C LEU A 81 -10.73 -10.48 -4.02
N GLU A 82 -10.28 -9.45 -3.30
CA GLU A 82 -11.17 -8.36 -2.87
C GLU A 82 -11.71 -7.56 -4.05
N VAL A 83 -10.88 -7.26 -5.06
CA VAL A 83 -11.32 -6.55 -6.27
C VAL A 83 -12.26 -7.41 -7.12
N LEU A 84 -12.03 -8.73 -7.20
CA LEU A 84 -12.92 -9.65 -7.93
C LEU A 84 -14.34 -9.71 -7.36
N LYS A 85 -14.51 -9.50 -6.04
CA LYS A 85 -15.83 -9.42 -5.40
C LYS A 85 -16.65 -8.20 -5.84
N THR A 86 -16.01 -7.21 -6.46
CA THR A 86 -16.65 -5.97 -6.90
C THR A 86 -17.31 -6.11 -8.28
N LYS A 87 -18.33 -5.30 -8.52
CA LYS A 87 -18.95 -5.13 -9.85
C LYS A 87 -18.40 -3.91 -10.62
N SER A 88 -17.27 -3.36 -10.17
CA SER A 88 -16.66 -2.16 -10.74
C SER A 88 -16.28 -2.35 -12.22
N PRO A 89 -16.55 -1.37 -13.12
CA PRO A 89 -16.06 -1.41 -14.49
C PRO A 89 -14.52 -1.32 -14.56
N GLY A 90 -13.87 -0.65 -13.61
CA GLY A 90 -12.42 -0.50 -13.58
C GLY A 90 -11.66 -1.71 -13.01
N LYS A 91 -12.36 -2.75 -12.52
CA LYS A 91 -11.73 -3.95 -11.95
C LYS A 91 -10.79 -4.66 -12.92
N SER A 92 -11.16 -4.75 -14.21
CA SER A 92 -10.36 -5.45 -15.22
C SER A 92 -9.04 -4.71 -15.50
N ALA A 93 -9.12 -3.37 -15.59
CA ALA A 93 -7.93 -2.53 -15.74
C ALA A 93 -7.01 -2.64 -14.52
N TYR A 94 -7.58 -2.63 -13.31
CA TYR A 94 -6.81 -2.78 -12.08
C TYR A 94 -6.11 -4.14 -11.97
N LEU A 95 -6.82 -5.24 -12.20
CA LEU A 95 -6.25 -6.60 -12.14
C LEU A 95 -5.17 -6.82 -13.20
N LYS A 96 -5.31 -6.21 -14.38
CA LYS A 96 -4.29 -6.25 -15.43
C LYS A 96 -2.98 -5.59 -14.96
N GLU A 97 -3.06 -4.43 -14.33
CA GLU A 97 -1.89 -3.76 -13.74
C GLU A 97 -1.29 -4.58 -12.59
N LEU A 98 -2.12 -5.06 -11.67
CA LEU A 98 -1.69 -5.80 -10.48
C LEU A 98 -1.02 -7.14 -10.80
N ILE A 99 -1.55 -7.88 -11.77
CA ILE A 99 -1.10 -9.24 -12.09
C ILE A 99 -0.14 -9.19 -13.28
N ILE A 100 -0.61 -8.73 -14.45
CA ILE A 100 0.19 -8.86 -15.67
C ILE A 100 1.45 -8.01 -15.60
N ARG A 101 1.34 -6.72 -15.23
CA ARG A 101 2.54 -5.87 -15.20
C ARG A 101 3.50 -6.25 -14.08
N ARG A 102 2.98 -6.63 -12.92
CA ARG A 102 3.82 -7.09 -11.81
C ARG A 102 4.58 -8.36 -12.17
N GLU A 103 3.88 -9.39 -12.67
CA GLU A 103 4.52 -10.65 -13.04
C GLU A 103 5.47 -10.47 -14.23
N LEU A 104 5.14 -9.59 -15.20
CA LEU A 104 6.06 -9.24 -16.28
C LEU A 104 7.33 -8.56 -15.77
N SER A 105 7.21 -7.59 -14.86
CA SER A 105 8.37 -6.91 -14.27
C SER A 105 9.23 -7.84 -13.42
N VAL A 106 8.61 -8.75 -12.68
CA VAL A 106 9.33 -9.77 -11.90
C VAL A 106 10.04 -10.75 -12.84
N ASN A 107 9.36 -11.25 -13.88
CA ASN A 107 9.96 -12.14 -14.86
C ASN A 107 11.13 -11.48 -15.61
N LEU A 108 11.04 -10.21 -15.95
CA LEU A 108 12.11 -9.48 -16.65
C LEU A 108 13.40 -9.33 -15.82
N ILE A 109 13.30 -9.34 -14.49
CA ILE A 109 14.44 -9.12 -13.59
C ILE A 109 14.99 -10.45 -13.04
N ILE A 110 14.15 -11.49 -12.93
CA ILE A 110 14.54 -12.79 -12.40
C ILE A 110 15.12 -13.71 -13.49
N VAL A 111 14.77 -13.51 -14.76
CA VAL A 111 15.29 -14.29 -15.90
C VAL A 111 16.56 -13.68 -16.45
#